data_AF-A0A927TDU5-F1
#
_entry.id   AF-A0A927TDU5-F1
#
_cell.length_a   1.000
_cell.length_b   1.000
_cell.length_c   1.000
_cell.angle_alpha   90.00
_cell.angle_beta   90.00
_cell.angle_gamma   90.00
#
_symmetry.space_group_name_H-M   'P 1'
#
loop_
_entity.id
_entity.type
_entity.pdbx_description
1 polymer ?
#
loop_
_entity_poly.entity_id
_entity_poly.type
_entity_poly.pdbx_seq_one_letter_code
_entity_poly.pdbx_strand_id
1 'polypeptide(L)'
;MNAHGFYKEFMRRICDTPELMKEYKNSSEYTKLIIPLINEIIKESRNDYKLEEHELEQQSCFGVQNEYFRIDACGWVSHFKSIESQAEKLGLKPHLWDLKIAVEHENDKSDWLDEVMKLIHVKCPTKVVIGYSDADDRENDLFKLAFVARCMKQVQAFREGWNEEYLVILGNAKIKEDITSYKQFGYRGYIYNWETEQFDTIKEC
;
A
#
# COMPACT_ATOMS: atom_id res chain seq x y z
N MET A 1 -2.60 8.57 -18.65
CA MET A 1 -3.94 8.32 -19.22
C MET A 1 -5.00 8.65 -18.17
N ASN A 2 -6.11 9.29 -18.56
CA ASN A 2 -7.24 9.54 -17.65
C ASN A 2 -8.31 8.42 -17.74
N ALA A 3 -9.32 8.46 -16.86
CA ALA A 3 -10.37 7.42 -16.80
C ALA A 3 -11.09 7.19 -18.15
N HIS A 4 -11.36 8.26 -18.90
CA HIS A 4 -12.02 8.15 -20.21
C HIS A 4 -11.12 7.51 -21.27
N GLY A 5 -9.83 7.88 -21.27
CA GLY A 5 -8.84 7.27 -22.14
C GLY A 5 -8.68 5.78 -21.86
N PHE A 6 -8.60 5.40 -20.58
CA PHE A 6 -8.53 3.99 -20.16
C PHE A 6 -9.77 3.22 -20.63
N TYR A 7 -10.97 3.75 -20.41
CA TYR A 7 -12.20 3.09 -20.83
C TYR A 7 -12.27 2.87 -22.35
N LYS A 8 -11.89 3.88 -23.15
CA LYS A 8 -11.88 3.74 -24.62
C LYS A 8 -10.94 2.63 -25.08
N GLU A 9 -9.72 2.62 -24.54
CA GLU A 9 -8.71 1.63 -24.91
C GLU A 9 -9.10 0.23 -24.42
N PHE A 10 -9.63 0.13 -23.20
CA PHE A 10 -10.21 -1.10 -22.68
C PHE A 10 -11.29 -1.66 -23.60
N MET A 11 -12.29 -0.86 -23.95
CA MET A 11 -13.38 -1.30 -24.83
C MET A 11 -12.88 -1.71 -26.21
N ARG A 12 -11.91 -0.99 -26.78
CA ARG A 12 -11.29 -1.34 -28.06
C ARG A 12 -10.68 -2.74 -27.99
N ARG A 13 -9.82 -3.02 -27.00
CA ARG A 13 -9.16 -4.33 -26.88
C ARG A 13 -10.12 -5.47 -26.58
N ILE A 14 -11.15 -5.23 -25.77
CA ILE A 14 -12.21 -6.23 -25.51
C ILE A 14 -12.91 -6.60 -26.82
N CYS A 15 -13.30 -5.61 -27.65
CA CYS A 15 -13.94 -5.86 -28.94
C CYS A 15 -13.03 -6.61 -29.92
N ASP A 16 -11.72 -6.34 -29.87
CA ASP A 16 -10.71 -6.99 -30.72
C ASP A 16 -10.32 -8.40 -30.24
N THR A 17 -10.87 -8.89 -29.11
CA THR A 17 -10.54 -10.20 -28.51
C THR A 17 -11.79 -11.10 -28.36
N PRO A 18 -12.21 -11.81 -29.42
CA PRO A 18 -13.41 -12.66 -29.42
C PRO A 18 -13.42 -13.78 -28.38
N GLU A 19 -12.25 -14.25 -27.94
CA GLU A 19 -12.07 -15.31 -26.93
C GLU A 19 -12.68 -14.92 -25.59
N LEU A 20 -12.60 -13.63 -25.21
CA LEU A 20 -13.21 -13.12 -23.99
C LEU A 20 -14.73 -13.32 -23.99
N MET A 21 -15.38 -13.17 -25.15
CA MET A 21 -16.82 -13.38 -25.32
C MET A 21 -17.23 -14.87 -25.29
N LYS A 22 -16.29 -15.80 -25.49
CA LYS A 22 -16.55 -17.23 -25.32
C LYS A 22 -16.45 -17.63 -23.86
N GLU A 23 -15.43 -17.12 -23.18
CA GLU A 23 -15.10 -17.51 -21.81
C GLU A 23 -15.74 -16.64 -20.72
N TYR A 24 -16.51 -15.58 -21.04
CA TYR A 24 -17.06 -14.67 -20.02
C TYR A 24 -17.94 -15.34 -18.96
N LYS A 25 -18.51 -16.51 -19.26
CA LYS A 25 -19.28 -17.30 -18.28
C LYS A 25 -18.41 -18.15 -17.36
N ASN A 26 -17.13 -18.32 -17.70
CA ASN A 26 -16.14 -19.07 -16.95
C ASN A 26 -15.17 -18.10 -16.25
N SER A 27 -15.47 -17.79 -14.99
CA SER A 27 -14.74 -16.76 -14.22
C SER A 27 -13.21 -16.96 -14.21
N SER A 28 -12.72 -18.19 -14.11
CA SER A 28 -11.28 -18.49 -14.09
C SER A 28 -10.64 -18.22 -15.45
N GLU A 29 -11.20 -18.76 -16.53
CA GLU A 29 -10.64 -18.61 -17.87
C GLU A 29 -10.76 -17.16 -18.38
N TYR A 30 -11.87 -16.50 -18.05
CA TYR A 30 -12.04 -15.07 -18.34
C TYR A 30 -10.97 -14.22 -17.64
N THR A 31 -10.68 -14.49 -16.36
CA THR A 31 -9.66 -13.75 -15.59
C THR A 31 -8.28 -13.86 -16.23
N LYS A 32 -7.91 -15.06 -16.70
CA LYS A 32 -6.62 -15.31 -17.38
C LYS A 32 -6.45 -14.50 -18.66
N LEU A 33 -7.54 -14.17 -19.34
CA LEU A 33 -7.52 -13.40 -20.58
C LEU A 33 -7.61 -11.89 -20.34
N ILE A 34 -8.46 -11.45 -19.42
CA ILE A 34 -8.72 -10.02 -19.21
C ILE A 34 -7.60 -9.30 -18.45
N ILE A 35 -6.95 -9.97 -17.48
CA ILE A 35 -5.91 -9.35 -16.65
C ILE A 35 -4.67 -8.98 -17.47
N PRO A 36 -4.11 -9.85 -18.34
CA PRO A 36 -3.00 -9.46 -19.21
C PRO A 36 -3.32 -8.25 -20.09
N LEU A 37 -4.52 -8.20 -20.67
CA LEU A 37 -4.99 -7.09 -21.49
C LEU A 37 -5.02 -5.78 -20.68
N ILE A 38 -5.58 -5.80 -19.47
CA ILE A 38 -5.57 -4.65 -18.56
C ILE A 38 -4.12 -4.20 -18.26
N ASN A 39 -3.24 -5.15 -17.98
CA ASN A 39 -1.85 -4.86 -17.65
C ASN A 39 -1.09 -4.19 -18.80
N GLU A 40 -1.36 -4.59 -20.04
CA GLU A 40 -0.79 -3.94 -21.21
C GLU A 40 -1.30 -2.51 -21.37
N ILE A 41 -2.60 -2.27 -21.18
CA ILE A 41 -3.17 -0.90 -21.20
C ILE A 41 -2.47 -0.03 -20.15
N ILE A 42 -2.27 -0.54 -18.93
CA ILE A 42 -1.56 0.19 -17.87
C ILE A 42 -0.13 0.51 -18.30
N LYS A 43 0.64 -0.46 -18.82
CA LYS A 43 2.02 -0.22 -19.28
C LYS A 43 2.11 0.87 -20.34
N GLU A 44 1.18 0.86 -21.29
CA GLU A 44 1.15 1.82 -22.40
C GLU A 44 0.63 3.20 -21.98
N SER A 45 -0.12 3.28 -20.87
CA SER A 45 -0.69 4.52 -20.34
C SER A 45 0.32 5.58 -19.87
N ARG A 46 1.61 5.20 -19.79
CA ARG A 46 2.75 6.07 -19.49
C ARG A 46 2.88 7.22 -20.49
N ASN A 47 2.60 6.99 -21.77
CA ASN A 47 2.85 7.96 -22.84
C ASN A 47 2.08 9.28 -22.68
N ASP A 48 1.10 9.31 -21.79
CA ASP A 48 0.27 10.50 -21.49
C ASP A 48 0.72 11.29 -20.24
N TYR A 49 1.68 10.78 -19.45
CA TYR A 49 2.18 11.49 -18.26
C TYR A 49 3.31 12.44 -18.67
N LYS A 50 3.10 13.74 -18.47
CA LYS A 50 4.16 14.74 -18.57
C LYS A 50 5.03 14.65 -17.33
N LEU A 51 6.18 14.01 -17.45
CA LEU A 51 7.25 14.03 -16.44
C LEU A 51 8.04 15.33 -16.59
N GLU A 52 8.53 15.89 -15.48
CA GLU A 52 9.38 17.09 -15.54
C GLU A 52 10.78 16.72 -16.09
N GLU A 53 11.48 17.68 -16.73
CA GLU A 53 12.75 17.42 -17.45
C GLU A 53 13.84 16.75 -16.61
N HIS A 54 13.80 16.86 -15.29
CA HIS A 54 14.74 16.22 -14.36
C HIS A 54 14.46 14.74 -14.06
N GLU A 55 13.31 14.19 -14.49
CA GLU A 55 12.93 12.78 -14.33
C GLU A 55 13.28 11.92 -15.56
N LEU A 56 13.87 12.53 -16.60
CA LEU A 56 14.16 11.88 -17.88
C LEU A 56 15.34 10.90 -17.83
N GLU A 57 16.27 11.02 -16.87
CA GLU A 57 17.54 10.27 -16.89
C GLU A 57 17.54 8.95 -16.10
N GLN A 58 16.52 8.64 -15.27
CA GLN A 58 16.41 7.34 -14.58
C GLN A 58 15.02 6.74 -14.78
N GLN A 59 14.89 6.02 -15.91
CA GLN A 59 13.67 5.38 -16.38
C GLN A 59 13.18 4.27 -15.44
N SER A 60 11.89 4.29 -15.11
CA SER A 60 11.14 3.04 -14.95
C SER A 60 9.79 3.13 -15.69
N CYS A 61 9.45 2.07 -16.41
CA CYS A 61 8.08 1.81 -16.86
C CYS A 61 7.15 1.69 -15.65
N PHE A 62 5.83 1.87 -15.82
CA PHE A 62 4.92 1.50 -14.73
C PHE A 62 5.12 0.03 -14.37
N GLY A 63 5.51 -0.22 -13.12
CA GLY A 63 5.42 -1.54 -12.53
C GLY A 63 3.96 -1.95 -12.52
N VAL A 64 3.65 -3.11 -13.07
CA VAL A 64 2.28 -3.63 -13.08
C VAL A 64 2.21 -4.86 -12.20
N GLN A 65 1.23 -4.85 -11.30
CA GLN A 65 0.90 -5.93 -10.39
C GLN A 65 -0.62 -6.13 -10.40
N ASN A 66 -1.06 -7.37 -10.28
CA ASN A 66 -2.48 -7.73 -10.35
C ASN A 66 -3.21 -7.49 -9.02
N GLU A 67 -2.46 -7.42 -7.92
CA GLU A 67 -2.99 -7.19 -6.59
C GLU A 67 -2.41 -5.88 -6.06
N TYR A 68 -3.30 -4.94 -5.76
CA TYR A 68 -2.97 -3.67 -5.13
C TYR A 68 -2.74 -3.90 -3.65
N PHE A 69 -1.57 -3.49 -3.13
CA PHE A 69 -1.17 -3.53 -1.71
C PHE A 69 -1.87 -4.64 -0.92
N ARG A 70 -1.33 -5.85 -1.01
CA ARG A 70 -1.78 -6.95 -0.14
C ARG A 70 -1.37 -6.60 1.28
N ILE A 71 -2.25 -5.86 1.96
CA ILE A 71 -2.08 -5.49 3.36
C ILE A 71 -2.19 -6.74 4.21
N ASP A 72 -1.16 -7.03 5.00
CA ASP A 72 -1.09 -8.22 5.83
C ASP A 72 -2.28 -8.36 6.79
N ALA A 73 -2.68 -7.26 7.43
CA ALA A 73 -3.87 -7.24 8.28
C ALA A 73 -4.62 -5.91 8.20
N CYS A 74 -5.95 -5.99 8.13
CA CYS A 74 -6.82 -4.82 8.15
C CYS A 74 -7.98 -4.98 9.13
N GLY A 75 -8.41 -3.86 9.69
CA GLY A 75 -9.62 -3.74 10.51
C GLY A 75 -10.58 -2.74 9.90
N TRP A 76 -11.85 -3.09 9.84
CA TRP A 76 -12.89 -2.30 9.20
C TRP A 76 -14.22 -2.37 9.96
N VAL A 77 -15.06 -1.36 9.76
CA VAL A 77 -16.41 -1.29 10.33
C VAL A 77 -17.43 -1.50 9.21
N SER A 78 -18.38 -2.41 9.44
CA SER A 78 -19.43 -2.66 8.45
C SER A 78 -20.65 -1.77 8.66
N HIS A 79 -21.23 -1.34 7.53
CA HIS A 79 -22.51 -0.64 7.47
C HIS A 79 -23.50 -1.34 6.53
N PHE A 80 -23.25 -2.59 6.12
CA PHE A 80 -24.04 -3.27 5.07
C PHE A 80 -25.56 -3.23 5.27
N LYS A 81 -26.02 -3.35 6.52
CA LYS A 81 -27.44 -3.36 6.88
C LYS A 81 -28.18 -2.11 6.39
N SER A 82 -27.51 -0.97 6.24
CA SER A 82 -28.15 0.26 5.77
C SER A 82 -28.50 0.22 4.27
N ILE A 83 -27.86 -0.66 3.48
CA ILE A 83 -28.05 -0.75 2.03
C ILE A 83 -28.60 -2.10 1.55
N GLU A 84 -28.79 -3.06 2.45
CA GLU A 84 -29.12 -4.47 2.13
C GLU A 84 -30.28 -4.61 1.13
N SER A 85 -31.44 -4.05 1.45
CA SER A 85 -32.63 -4.14 0.58
C SER A 85 -32.41 -3.50 -0.80
N GLN A 86 -31.63 -2.41 -0.88
CA GLN A 86 -31.36 -1.74 -2.15
C GLN A 86 -30.36 -2.55 -3.00
N ALA A 87 -29.33 -3.10 -2.37
CA ALA A 87 -28.34 -3.92 -3.05
C ALA A 87 -28.98 -5.19 -3.65
N GLU A 88 -29.83 -5.87 -2.86
CA GLU A 88 -30.55 -7.06 -3.33
C GLU A 88 -31.44 -6.77 -4.54
N LYS A 89 -32.20 -5.66 -4.51
CA LYS A 89 -33.04 -5.22 -5.65
C LYS A 89 -32.23 -4.95 -6.93
N LEU A 90 -30.96 -4.58 -6.79
CA LEU A 90 -30.04 -4.31 -7.90
C LEU A 90 -29.19 -5.53 -8.28
N GLY A 91 -29.38 -6.68 -7.63
CA GLY A 91 -28.56 -7.88 -7.86
C GLY A 91 -27.12 -7.76 -7.36
N LEU A 92 -26.85 -6.85 -6.43
CA LEU A 92 -25.53 -6.63 -5.83
C LEU A 92 -25.47 -7.22 -4.42
N LYS A 93 -24.27 -7.62 -4.00
CA LYS A 93 -24.00 -7.92 -2.58
C LYS A 93 -23.83 -6.61 -1.80
N PRO A 94 -24.38 -6.48 -0.57
CA PRO A 94 -24.35 -5.22 0.17
C PRO A 94 -23.00 -4.95 0.83
N HIS A 95 -21.94 -4.72 0.04
CA HIS A 95 -20.63 -4.39 0.59
C HIS A 95 -20.54 -2.88 0.88
N LEU A 96 -20.83 -2.49 2.12
CA LEU A 96 -20.60 -1.12 2.63
C LEU A 96 -19.82 -1.20 3.94
N TRP A 97 -18.62 -0.61 3.96
CA TRP A 97 -17.71 -0.65 5.09
C TRP A 97 -16.67 0.46 5.01
N ASP A 98 -16.12 0.82 6.17
CA ASP A 98 -15.03 1.78 6.32
C ASP A 98 -13.76 1.07 6.80
N LEU A 99 -12.64 1.22 6.08
CA LEU A 99 -11.33 0.84 6.57
C LEU A 99 -10.94 1.74 7.76
N LYS A 100 -10.48 1.14 8.86
CA LYS A 100 -10.07 1.88 10.07
C LYS A 100 -8.59 1.71 10.40
N ILE A 101 -8.05 0.51 10.21
CA ILE A 101 -6.65 0.21 10.45
C ILE A 101 -6.08 -0.70 9.35
N ALA A 102 -4.86 -0.43 8.94
CA ALA A 102 -4.06 -1.23 8.03
C ALA A 102 -2.69 -1.49 8.65
N VAL A 103 -2.23 -2.73 8.60
CA VAL A 103 -0.97 -3.18 9.19
C VAL A 103 -0.19 -3.97 8.15
N GLU A 104 1.07 -3.59 7.95
CA GLU A 104 2.05 -4.37 7.18
C GLU A 104 3.17 -4.85 8.12
N HIS A 105 3.75 -5.99 7.77
CA HIS A 105 4.86 -6.58 8.48
C HIS A 105 5.98 -6.97 7.50
N GLU A 106 7.21 -6.58 7.82
CA GLU A 106 8.39 -7.02 7.07
C GLU A 106 9.41 -7.65 8.02
N ASN A 107 9.90 -8.83 7.65
CA ASN A 107 10.89 -9.61 8.39
C ASN A 107 12.33 -9.17 8.09
N ASP A 108 12.59 -8.62 6.91
CA ASP A 108 13.88 -8.08 6.52
C ASP A 108 14.06 -6.67 7.08
N LYS A 109 15.05 -6.53 7.97
CA LYS A 109 15.43 -5.26 8.60
C LYS A 109 15.83 -4.16 7.59
N SER A 110 16.11 -4.53 6.34
CA SER A 110 16.54 -3.62 5.28
C SER A 110 15.44 -3.25 4.27
N ASP A 111 14.27 -3.91 4.31
CA ASP A 111 13.26 -3.80 3.25
C ASP A 111 11.92 -3.17 3.69
N TRP A 112 11.73 -2.91 4.99
CA TRP A 112 10.46 -2.40 5.53
C TRP A 112 10.07 -0.98 5.05
N LEU A 113 10.95 -0.26 4.35
CA LEU A 113 10.58 1.03 3.72
C LEU A 113 9.52 0.85 2.64
N ASP A 114 9.54 -0.27 1.90
CA ASP A 114 8.53 -0.56 0.91
C ASP A 114 7.14 -0.60 1.56
N GLU A 115 7.01 -1.27 2.72
CA GLU A 115 5.76 -1.31 3.49
C GLU A 115 5.27 0.08 3.92
N VAL A 116 6.19 0.98 4.26
CA VAL A 116 5.82 2.38 4.54
C VAL A 116 5.24 3.03 3.28
N MET A 117 5.91 2.86 2.14
CA MET A 117 5.46 3.40 0.85
C MET A 117 4.17 2.75 0.37
N LYS A 118 3.87 1.50 0.73
CA LYS A 118 2.58 0.88 0.44
C LYS A 118 1.47 1.56 1.23
N LEU A 119 1.59 1.57 2.55
CA LEU A 119 0.51 2.06 3.42
C LEU A 119 0.26 3.55 3.26
N ILE A 120 1.25 4.36 2.91
CA ILE A 120 1.07 5.80 2.73
C ILE A 120 0.06 6.16 1.64
N HIS A 121 -0.08 5.31 0.62
CA HIS A 121 -1.05 5.48 -0.45
C HIS A 121 -2.45 4.95 -0.08
N VAL A 122 -2.59 4.26 1.05
CA VAL A 122 -3.86 3.69 1.52
C VAL A 122 -4.65 4.75 2.28
N LYS A 123 -5.88 5.05 1.84
CA LYS A 123 -6.82 5.89 2.59
C LYS A 123 -7.30 5.14 3.84
N CYS A 124 -6.65 5.37 4.97
CA CYS A 124 -6.87 4.65 6.21
C CYS A 124 -6.54 5.52 7.43
N PRO A 125 -7.46 5.66 8.41
CA PRO A 125 -7.21 6.44 9.62
C PRO A 125 -5.96 6.00 10.39
N THR A 126 -5.73 4.70 10.58
CA THR A 126 -4.56 4.20 11.30
C THR A 126 -3.73 3.30 10.41
N LYS A 127 -2.43 3.58 10.32
CA LYS A 127 -1.46 2.80 9.54
C LYS A 127 -0.35 2.34 10.47
N VAL A 128 -0.03 1.05 10.41
CA VAL A 128 1.02 0.45 11.25
C VAL A 128 1.98 -0.33 10.38
N VAL A 129 3.26 -0.03 10.49
CA VAL A 129 4.33 -0.85 9.91
C VAL A 129 5.10 -1.51 11.03
N ILE A 130 5.19 -2.84 11.00
CA ILE A 130 6.02 -3.60 11.92
C ILE A 130 7.26 -4.06 11.16
N GLY A 131 8.41 -3.51 11.52
CA GLY A 131 9.70 -3.87 10.94
C GLY A 131 10.72 -4.25 12.00
N TYR A 132 11.96 -4.45 11.57
CA TYR A 132 13.06 -4.82 12.46
C TYR A 132 14.27 -3.91 12.27
N SER A 133 15.00 -3.69 13.36
CA SER A 133 16.28 -2.96 13.38
C SER A 133 17.31 -3.75 14.19
N ASP A 134 18.59 -3.52 13.93
CA ASP A 134 19.66 -4.26 14.62
C ASP A 134 19.62 -3.99 16.12
N ALA A 135 19.61 -5.05 16.92
CA ALA A 135 19.47 -4.98 18.38
C ALA A 135 20.57 -4.14 19.05
N ASP A 136 21.76 -4.11 18.44
CA ASP A 136 22.95 -3.40 18.93
C ASP A 136 23.05 -1.95 18.37
N ASP A 137 22.14 -1.55 17.47
CA ASP A 137 22.17 -0.25 16.76
C ASP A 137 20.83 0.50 16.92
N ARG A 138 20.17 0.34 18.07
CA ARG A 138 18.85 0.94 18.31
C ARG A 138 18.86 2.45 18.48
N GLU A 139 20.03 3.05 18.74
CA GLU A 139 20.21 4.51 18.72
C GLU A 139 20.03 5.10 17.33
N ASN A 140 20.22 4.27 16.29
CA ASN A 140 20.13 4.68 14.89
C ASN A 140 18.70 4.62 14.33
N ASP A 141 17.74 4.07 15.08
CA ASP A 141 16.33 3.98 14.66
C ASP A 141 15.78 5.35 14.25
N LEU A 142 16.03 6.40 15.05
CA LEU A 142 15.54 7.76 14.75
C LEU A 142 16.18 8.35 13.48
N PHE A 143 17.42 8.03 13.16
CA PHE A 143 18.05 8.48 11.91
C PHE A 143 17.44 7.79 10.68
N LYS A 144 17.14 6.49 10.79
CA LYS A 144 16.40 5.75 9.76
C LYS A 144 15.00 6.33 9.58
N LEU A 145 14.29 6.56 10.66
CA LEU A 145 12.95 7.15 10.63
C LEU A 145 12.95 8.59 10.10
N ALA A 146 13.98 9.38 10.39
CA ALA A 146 14.15 10.71 9.79
C ALA A 146 14.37 10.63 8.27
N PHE A 147 15.04 9.58 7.77
CA PHE A 147 15.13 9.32 6.34
C PHE A 147 13.76 8.92 5.76
N VAL A 148 13.04 8.00 6.41
CA VAL A 148 11.69 7.60 6.00
C VAL A 148 10.73 8.79 5.94
N ALA A 149 10.72 9.65 6.96
CA ALA A 149 9.92 10.88 6.98
C ALA A 149 10.24 11.82 5.80
N ARG A 150 11.49 11.87 5.33
CA ARG A 150 11.83 12.63 4.12
C ARG A 150 11.28 11.97 2.86
N CYS A 151 11.42 10.65 2.71
CA CYS A 151 10.89 9.91 1.57
C CYS A 151 9.38 10.05 1.47
N MET A 152 8.70 9.93 2.61
CA MET A 152 7.29 10.21 2.77
C MET A 152 6.92 11.55 2.09
N LYS A 153 7.58 12.65 2.44
CA LYS A 153 7.25 13.97 1.87
C LYS A 153 7.51 14.13 0.36
N GLN A 154 8.28 13.22 -0.24
CA GLN A 154 8.57 13.25 -1.67
C GLN A 154 7.47 12.57 -2.49
N VAL A 155 6.66 11.69 -1.90
CA VAL A 155 5.58 11.01 -2.63
C VAL A 155 4.30 11.82 -2.63
N GLN A 156 3.58 11.81 -3.77
CA GLN A 156 2.27 12.46 -3.93
C GLN A 156 1.12 11.67 -3.28
N ALA A 157 1.38 11.05 -2.13
CA ALA A 157 0.39 10.35 -1.31
C ALA A 157 -0.17 11.25 -0.21
N PHE A 158 0.64 12.23 0.22
CA PHE A 158 0.31 13.16 1.29
C PHE A 158 -0.81 14.12 0.89
N ARG A 159 -1.86 14.15 1.70
CA ARG A 159 -2.90 15.19 1.62
C ARG A 159 -3.02 15.89 2.95
N GLU A 160 -2.79 17.20 2.94
CA GLU A 160 -3.02 18.06 4.10
C GLU A 160 -4.46 17.93 4.62
N GLY A 161 -4.61 17.95 5.95
CA GLY A 161 -5.92 17.98 6.63
C GLY A 161 -6.55 16.61 6.90
N TRP A 162 -5.82 15.51 6.72
CA TRP A 162 -6.30 14.17 7.10
C TRP A 162 -5.72 13.80 8.47
N ASN A 163 -6.58 13.43 9.41
CA ASN A 163 -6.21 12.93 10.75
C ASN A 163 -5.77 11.46 10.66
N GLU A 164 -4.81 11.15 9.79
CA GLU A 164 -4.26 9.81 9.69
C GLU A 164 -3.15 9.62 10.72
N GLU A 165 -3.13 8.53 11.45
CA GLU A 165 -2.06 8.16 12.36
C GLU A 165 -1.14 7.16 11.67
N TYR A 166 0.17 7.40 11.80
CA TYR A 166 1.18 6.52 11.23
C TYR A 166 2.12 6.04 12.33
N LEU A 167 2.11 4.75 12.59
CA LEU A 167 2.93 4.09 13.61
C LEU A 167 3.94 3.17 12.93
N VAL A 168 5.20 3.33 13.29
CA VAL A 168 6.24 2.34 12.99
C VAL A 168 6.64 1.64 14.28
N ILE A 169 6.59 0.31 14.29
CA ILE A 169 7.06 -0.51 15.41
C ILE A 169 8.32 -1.22 14.93
N LEU A 170 9.46 -0.95 15.59
CA LEU A 170 10.72 -1.64 15.28
C LEU A 170 11.06 -2.65 16.37
N GLY A 171 10.99 -3.93 16.00
CA GLY A 171 11.51 -5.05 16.78
C GLY A 171 13.02 -5.21 16.62
N ASN A 172 13.59 -6.13 17.39
CA ASN A 172 14.99 -6.50 17.21
C ASN A 172 15.14 -7.51 16.07
N ALA A 173 16.01 -7.18 15.12
CA ALA A 173 16.61 -8.14 14.21
C ALA A 173 17.66 -9.00 14.94
N LYS A 174 18.23 -9.97 14.23
CA LYS A 174 19.24 -10.92 14.76
C LYS A 174 20.38 -10.19 15.50
N ILE A 175 20.66 -10.64 16.72
CA ILE A 175 21.81 -10.19 17.53
C ILE A 175 23.08 -10.84 16.97
N LYS A 176 24.21 -10.11 16.94
CA LYS A 176 25.50 -10.66 16.49
C LYS A 176 26.03 -11.76 17.42
N GLU A 177 25.70 -11.72 18.70
CA GLU A 177 26.14 -12.69 19.71
C GLU A 177 24.97 -13.24 20.55
N ASP A 178 25.00 -14.55 20.75
CA ASP A 178 24.24 -15.40 21.69
C ASP A 178 22.76 -15.03 22.01
N ILE A 179 21.84 -15.81 21.42
CA ILE A 179 20.38 -15.79 21.66
C ILE A 179 20.02 -15.97 23.15
N THR A 180 20.88 -16.56 23.97
CA THR A 180 20.59 -16.88 25.38
C THR A 180 20.49 -15.65 26.30
N SER A 181 20.91 -14.47 25.84
CA SER A 181 20.81 -13.21 26.59
C SER A 181 19.46 -12.49 26.47
N TYR A 182 18.59 -12.95 25.55
CA TYR A 182 17.36 -12.23 25.20
C TYR A 182 16.20 -12.53 26.17
N LYS A 183 15.96 -11.63 27.13
CA LYS A 183 14.93 -11.82 28.18
C LYS A 183 13.58 -11.18 27.86
N GLN A 184 13.49 -10.28 26.87
CA GLN A 184 12.26 -9.56 26.51
C GLN A 184 12.24 -9.19 25.03
N PHE A 185 11.05 -9.17 24.42
CA PHE A 185 10.84 -8.69 23.05
C PHE A 185 11.05 -7.16 23.00
N GLY A 186 12.13 -6.71 22.35
CA GLY A 186 12.55 -5.31 22.32
C GLY A 186 11.84 -4.46 21.26
N TYR A 187 10.51 -4.53 21.15
CA TYR A 187 9.78 -3.64 20.25
C TYR A 187 9.77 -2.20 20.76
N ARG A 188 9.95 -1.23 19.87
CA ARG A 188 9.79 0.21 20.18
C ARG A 188 8.83 0.83 19.18
N GLY A 189 7.86 1.59 19.69
CA GLY A 189 6.89 2.30 18.87
C GLY A 189 7.35 3.73 18.56
N TYR A 190 7.11 4.17 17.33
CA TYR A 190 7.40 5.50 16.84
C TYR A 190 6.19 6.06 16.08
N ILE A 191 5.65 7.18 16.52
CA ILE A 191 4.47 7.80 15.90
C ILE A 191 4.89 8.98 15.03
N TYR A 192 4.36 9.07 13.81
CA TYR A 192 4.58 10.21 12.94
C TYR A 192 3.81 11.42 13.45
N ASN A 193 4.52 12.51 13.68
CA ASN A 193 3.97 13.78 14.11
C ASN A 193 3.83 14.70 12.89
N TRP A 194 2.58 15.06 12.58
CA TRP A 194 2.23 15.86 11.42
C TRP A 194 2.64 17.33 11.54
N GLU A 195 2.80 17.84 12.76
CA GLU A 195 3.21 19.23 12.97
C GLU A 195 4.72 19.40 12.80
N THR A 196 5.50 18.42 13.30
CA THR A 196 6.97 18.44 13.22
C THR A 196 7.52 17.73 11.99
N GLU A 197 6.68 16.96 11.29
CA GLU A 197 7.03 16.09 10.17
C GLU A 197 8.13 15.08 10.50
N GLN A 198 8.11 14.55 11.72
CA GLN A 198 9.11 13.63 12.27
C GLN A 198 8.45 12.49 13.04
N PHE A 199 9.18 11.41 13.25
CA PHE A 199 8.75 10.32 14.12
C PHE A 199 9.21 10.57 15.55
N ASP A 200 8.25 10.52 16.49
CA ASP A 200 8.48 10.64 17.92
C ASP A 200 8.42 9.26 18.59
N THR A 201 9.31 8.98 19.54
CA THR A 201 9.27 7.74 20.33
C THR A 201 8.05 7.74 21.25
N ILE A 202 7.27 6.65 21.22
CA ILE A 202 6.21 6.41 22.19
C ILE A 202 6.87 5.99 23.50
N LYS A 203 6.68 6.78 24.56
CA LYS A 203 7.14 6.41 25.90
C LYS A 203 6.16 5.38 26.46
N GLU A 204 6.67 4.19 26.79
CA GLU A 204 5.91 3.21 27.56
C GLU A 204 5.59 3.78 28.95
N CYS A 205 4.36 3.56 29.41
CA CYS A 205 3.93 3.90 30.77
C CYS A 205 4.33 2.78 31.73
#